data_AF-A0A6J6T8N5-F1
#
_entry.id   AF-A0A6J6T8N5-F1
#
_cell.length_a   1.000
_cell.length_b   1.000
_cell.length_c   1.000
_cell.angle_alpha   90.00
_cell.angle_beta   90.00
_cell.angle_gamma   90.00
#
_symmetry.space_group_name_H-M   'P 1'
#
loop_
_entity.id
_entity.type
_entity.pdbx_description
1 polymer ?
#
loop_
_entity_poly.entity_id
_entity_poly.type
_entity_poly.pdbx_seq_one_letter_code
_entity_poly.pdbx_strand_id
1 'polypeptide(L)'
;MYLQELQEEGLIGAIGVTNFDTAHLRIAKSTGVNIVSNQISYSLVDQRGGGEMADYCDANGVKILAYGTLCGGFISQKWLGKTDPTGEALPNWSLMKYKRFIDVAGGWDKFQHLLATLDEVGKEVDRSISTVASKYQLAQKAVGAVIIGARLGENAHIADAVSLFTFDLSTAQSSKIASALALLEVIPGDCGDEYRKPPYLTASGDLSHHLEDFPPVYEVTQSGGKSMIDSGTTWENLAGYSRAVRIGDRVLVSGTTATHGSISVGVNDPVAQTHFVIDKIEASLESLGAKLTDVVRSRIFVSDLKNWEPIARVHGIRFADIRPANTMFKAELIGSDYLVEIEVEAVIQ
;
A
#
# COMPACT_ATOMS: atom_id res chain seq x y z
N MET A 1 -5.31 15.23 -10.48
CA MET A 1 -5.99 16.22 -11.34
C MET A 1 -5.24 16.44 -12.64
N TYR A 2 -3.95 16.79 -12.64
CA TYR A 2 -3.16 16.94 -13.89
C TYR A 2 -3.23 15.76 -14.88
N LEU A 3 -3.13 14.50 -14.43
CA LEU A 3 -3.27 13.35 -15.33
C LEU A 3 -4.65 13.25 -15.96
N GLN A 4 -5.69 13.75 -15.29
CA GLN A 4 -7.04 13.76 -15.82
C GLN A 4 -7.20 14.85 -16.89
N GLU A 5 -6.57 16.01 -16.71
CA GLU A 5 -6.49 17.04 -17.75
C GLU A 5 -5.83 16.48 -19.02
N LEU A 6 -4.71 15.76 -18.89
CA LEU A 6 -4.06 15.09 -20.02
C LEU A 6 -4.95 14.01 -20.69
N GLN A 7 -5.81 13.34 -19.91
CA GLN A 7 -6.78 12.38 -20.45
C GLN A 7 -7.91 13.09 -21.20
N GLU A 8 -8.42 14.20 -20.66
CA GLU A 8 -9.47 15.04 -21.27
C GLU A 8 -8.97 15.71 -22.56
N GLU A 9 -7.69 16.07 -22.61
CA GLU A 9 -6.99 16.54 -23.82
C GLU A 9 -6.72 15.43 -24.85
N GLY A 10 -6.97 14.16 -24.50
CA GLY A 10 -6.78 13.01 -25.37
C GLY A 10 -5.32 12.55 -25.54
N LEU A 11 -4.41 13.03 -24.69
CA LEU A 11 -2.99 12.65 -24.73
C LEU A 11 -2.73 11.27 -24.13
N ILE A 12 -3.59 10.83 -23.20
CA ILE A 12 -3.56 9.49 -22.62
C ILE A 12 -4.95 8.86 -22.63
N GLY A 13 -5.03 7.54 -22.83
CA GLY A 13 -6.32 6.83 -22.86
C GLY A 13 -6.83 6.41 -21.48
N ALA A 14 -5.92 6.18 -20.51
CA ALA A 14 -6.26 5.64 -19.19
C ALA A 14 -5.28 6.11 -18.12
N ILE A 15 -5.74 6.15 -16.87
CA ILE A 15 -4.93 6.50 -15.70
C ILE A 15 -4.78 5.26 -14.82
N GLY A 16 -3.53 4.84 -14.61
CA GLY A 16 -3.16 3.81 -13.65
C GLY A 16 -2.19 4.38 -12.61
N VAL A 17 -2.10 3.70 -11.47
CA VAL A 17 -1.11 3.97 -10.42
C VAL A 17 -0.22 2.76 -10.22
N THR A 18 0.89 2.94 -9.52
CA THR A 18 1.85 1.86 -9.22
C THR A 18 2.24 1.93 -7.75
N ASN A 19 2.27 0.77 -7.09
CA ASN A 19 2.58 0.60 -5.68
C ASN A 19 1.69 1.41 -4.73
N PHE A 20 0.49 1.85 -5.12
CA PHE A 20 -0.41 2.47 -4.15
C PHE A 20 -0.88 1.39 -3.16
N ASP A 21 -0.86 1.71 -1.87
CA ASP A 21 -1.57 0.89 -0.88
C ASP A 21 -3.09 1.16 -0.98
N THR A 22 -3.88 0.36 -0.28
CA THR A 22 -5.34 0.40 -0.38
C THR A 22 -5.89 1.75 0.09
N ALA A 23 -5.33 2.32 1.15
CA ALA A 23 -5.76 3.61 1.68
C ALA A 23 -5.52 4.75 0.68
N HIS A 24 -4.34 4.83 0.09
CA HIS A 24 -3.98 5.90 -0.85
C HIS A 24 -4.64 5.72 -2.22
N LEU A 25 -4.86 4.47 -2.68
CA LEU A 25 -5.71 4.20 -3.84
C LEU A 25 -7.13 4.72 -3.61
N ARG A 26 -7.67 4.48 -2.41
CA ARG A 26 -9.00 4.94 -2.02
C ARG A 26 -9.10 6.46 -1.92
N ILE A 27 -8.10 7.13 -1.34
CA ILE A 27 -8.01 8.60 -1.32
C ILE A 27 -8.00 9.16 -2.74
N ALA A 28 -7.13 8.65 -3.61
CA ALA A 28 -6.98 9.19 -4.95
C ALA A 28 -8.25 8.98 -5.80
N LYS A 29 -8.87 7.79 -5.72
CA LYS A 29 -10.09 7.49 -6.48
C LYS A 29 -11.30 8.27 -5.95
N SER A 30 -11.46 8.38 -4.63
CA SER A 30 -12.58 9.13 -4.02
C SER A 30 -12.51 10.65 -4.26
N THR A 31 -11.36 11.16 -4.72
CA THR A 31 -11.18 12.55 -5.16
C THR A 31 -11.70 12.80 -6.60
N GLY A 32 -12.24 11.77 -7.27
CA GLY A 32 -12.86 11.88 -8.60
C GLY A 32 -11.95 11.51 -9.76
N VAL A 33 -10.71 11.09 -9.50
CA VAL A 33 -9.80 10.61 -10.56
C VAL A 33 -10.22 9.21 -11.01
N ASN A 34 -10.45 9.05 -12.31
CA ASN A 34 -10.81 7.75 -12.90
C ASN A 34 -9.61 6.81 -13.04
N ILE A 35 -9.13 6.31 -11.90
CA ILE A 35 -8.06 5.30 -11.85
C ILE A 35 -8.66 3.94 -12.25
N VAL A 36 -8.07 3.31 -13.27
CA VAL A 36 -8.52 2.02 -13.82
C VAL A 36 -7.62 0.85 -13.42
N SER A 37 -6.38 1.12 -12.98
CA SER A 37 -5.46 0.07 -12.56
C SER A 37 -4.51 0.48 -11.44
N ASN A 38 -4.07 -0.50 -10.67
CA ASN A 38 -2.95 -0.39 -9.72
C ASN A 38 -1.95 -1.52 -10.00
N GLN A 39 -0.72 -1.15 -10.37
CA GLN A 39 0.37 -2.10 -10.59
C GLN A 39 1.13 -2.34 -9.30
N ILE A 40 1.10 -3.56 -8.75
CA ILE A 40 1.62 -3.88 -7.41
C ILE A 40 2.42 -5.20 -7.40
N SER A 41 3.28 -5.36 -6.39
CA SER A 41 3.89 -6.65 -6.07
C SER A 41 2.78 -7.59 -5.61
N TYR A 42 2.49 -8.62 -6.41
CA TYR A 42 1.50 -9.63 -6.06
C TYR A 42 1.89 -10.95 -6.73
N SER A 43 2.14 -11.96 -5.90
CA SER A 43 2.51 -13.31 -6.32
C SER A 43 1.91 -14.33 -5.37
N LEU A 44 2.18 -15.61 -5.63
CA LEU A 44 1.83 -16.68 -4.70
C LEU A 44 2.55 -16.53 -3.34
N VAL A 45 3.72 -15.87 -3.32
CA VAL A 45 4.47 -15.61 -2.08
C VAL A 45 3.98 -14.33 -1.38
N ASP A 46 3.82 -13.24 -2.15
CA ASP A 46 3.31 -11.97 -1.64
C ASP A 46 1.81 -11.87 -1.85
N GLN A 47 1.02 -12.26 -0.85
CA GLN A 47 -0.44 -12.35 -0.95
C GLN A 47 -1.20 -11.08 -0.53
N ARG A 48 -0.49 -9.99 -0.17
CA ARG A 48 -1.12 -8.74 0.31
C ARG A 48 -2.13 -8.17 -0.70
N GLY A 49 -1.84 -8.30 -1.99
CA GLY A 49 -2.74 -7.86 -3.07
C GLY A 49 -4.09 -8.58 -3.13
N GLY A 50 -4.24 -9.74 -2.49
CA GLY A 50 -5.48 -10.54 -2.49
C GLY A 50 -6.48 -10.22 -1.38
N GLY A 51 -6.09 -9.39 -0.41
CA GLY A 51 -6.94 -8.99 0.71
C GLY A 51 -7.73 -7.71 0.41
N GLU A 52 -7.59 -6.71 1.29
CA GLU A 52 -8.32 -5.44 1.22
C GLU A 52 -8.12 -4.72 -0.14
N MET A 53 -6.91 -4.80 -0.70
CA MET A 53 -6.61 -4.25 -2.03
C MET A 53 -7.49 -4.84 -3.13
N ALA A 54 -7.66 -6.18 -3.16
CA ALA A 54 -8.51 -6.83 -4.15
C ALA A 54 -9.99 -6.51 -3.94
N ASP A 55 -10.45 -6.48 -2.69
CA ASP A 55 -11.82 -6.11 -2.34
C ASP A 55 -12.15 -4.67 -2.76
N TYR A 56 -11.24 -3.73 -2.47
CA TYR A 56 -11.39 -2.35 -2.88
C TYR A 56 -11.37 -2.21 -4.41
N CYS A 57 -10.42 -2.86 -5.09
CA CYS A 57 -10.32 -2.81 -6.54
C CYS A 57 -11.58 -3.36 -7.23
N ASP A 58 -12.09 -4.50 -6.78
CA ASP A 58 -13.29 -5.14 -7.32
C ASP A 58 -14.52 -4.23 -7.17
N ALA A 59 -14.74 -3.69 -5.97
CA ALA A 59 -15.86 -2.80 -5.68
C ALA A 59 -15.80 -1.46 -6.44
N ASN A 60 -14.62 -1.06 -6.91
CA ASN A 60 -14.38 0.26 -7.51
C ASN A 60 -13.96 0.19 -8.98
N GLY A 61 -14.10 -0.95 -9.64
CA GLY A 61 -13.77 -1.12 -11.06
C GLY A 61 -12.30 -0.84 -11.38
N VAL A 62 -11.40 -1.08 -10.43
CA VAL A 62 -9.94 -1.00 -10.62
C VAL A 62 -9.40 -2.40 -10.88
N LYS A 63 -8.42 -2.53 -11.77
CA LYS A 63 -7.74 -3.81 -12.02
C LYS A 63 -6.33 -3.82 -11.44
N ILE A 64 -5.98 -4.93 -10.81
CA ILE A 64 -4.63 -5.19 -10.34
C ILE A 64 -3.77 -5.67 -11.50
N LEU A 65 -2.62 -5.03 -11.71
CA LEU A 65 -1.57 -5.51 -12.61
C LEU A 65 -0.45 -6.08 -11.73
N ALA A 66 -0.45 -7.40 -11.56
CA ALA A 66 0.48 -8.08 -10.67
C ALA A 66 1.88 -8.14 -11.31
N TYR A 67 2.86 -7.46 -10.74
CA TYR A 67 4.27 -7.69 -11.06
C TYR A 67 4.93 -8.59 -10.03
N GLY A 68 6.08 -9.17 -10.40
CA GLY A 68 6.77 -10.09 -9.51
C GLY A 68 6.10 -11.44 -9.38
N THR A 69 5.14 -11.76 -10.26
CA THR A 69 4.37 -13.00 -10.29
C THR A 69 5.22 -14.26 -10.13
N LEU A 70 6.44 -14.25 -10.70
CA LEU A 70 7.37 -15.38 -10.66
C LEU A 70 8.53 -15.22 -9.66
N CYS A 71 8.45 -14.24 -8.76
CA CYS A 71 9.48 -13.95 -7.75
C CYS A 71 10.88 -13.84 -8.35
N GLY A 72 11.04 -13.06 -9.43
CA GLY A 72 12.34 -12.89 -10.10
C GLY A 72 12.88 -14.17 -10.78
N GLY A 73 12.00 -15.15 -11.00
CA GLY A 73 12.31 -16.45 -11.58
C GLY A 73 12.43 -17.59 -10.55
N PHE A 74 12.27 -17.31 -9.25
CA PHE A 74 12.25 -18.36 -8.22
C PHE A 74 11.12 -19.36 -8.41
N ILE A 75 9.95 -18.91 -8.86
CA ILE A 75 8.83 -19.81 -9.18
C ILE A 75 9.08 -20.42 -10.56
N SER A 76 9.94 -21.43 -10.62
CA SER A 76 10.29 -22.16 -11.84
C SER A 76 10.95 -23.51 -11.54
N GLN A 77 11.04 -24.38 -12.56
CA GLN A 77 11.69 -25.69 -12.44
C GLN A 77 13.15 -25.61 -11.97
N LYS A 78 13.84 -24.52 -12.31
CA LYS A 78 15.26 -24.30 -11.98
C LYS A 78 15.55 -24.40 -10.48
N TRP A 79 14.58 -23.98 -9.66
CA TRP A 79 14.74 -23.86 -8.21
C TRP A 79 14.10 -24.99 -7.41
N LEU A 80 13.33 -25.88 -8.06
CA LEU A 80 12.75 -27.05 -7.40
C LEU A 80 13.85 -28.02 -6.93
N GLY A 81 13.78 -28.43 -5.66
CA GLY A 81 14.72 -29.36 -5.03
C GLY A 81 16.12 -28.78 -4.80
N LYS A 82 16.29 -27.46 -4.92
CA LYS A 82 17.56 -26.78 -4.64
C LYS A 82 17.66 -26.41 -3.16
N THR A 83 18.88 -26.34 -2.65
CA THR A 83 19.16 -25.80 -1.32
C THR A 83 18.94 -24.29 -1.30
N ASP A 84 18.71 -23.73 -0.11
CA ASP A 84 18.51 -22.30 0.11
C ASP A 84 19.70 -21.48 -0.47
N PRO A 85 19.48 -20.61 -1.47
CA PRO A 85 20.54 -19.82 -2.08
C PRO A 85 20.94 -18.61 -1.25
N THR A 86 22.25 -18.45 -1.05
CA THR A 86 22.86 -17.29 -0.38
C THR A 86 24.02 -16.71 -1.18
N GLY A 87 24.35 -15.43 -0.96
CA GLY A 87 25.55 -14.80 -1.51
C GLY A 87 25.63 -14.86 -3.04
N GLU A 88 26.72 -15.43 -3.58
CA GLU A 88 26.98 -15.53 -5.02
C GLU A 88 25.89 -16.30 -5.80
N ALA A 89 25.07 -17.11 -5.13
CA ALA A 89 23.92 -17.79 -5.75
C ALA A 89 22.75 -16.85 -6.10
N LEU A 90 22.82 -15.57 -5.69
CA LEU A 90 21.84 -14.52 -5.98
C LEU A 90 22.45 -13.43 -6.89
N PRO A 91 22.77 -13.73 -8.17
CA PRO A 91 23.61 -12.88 -9.02
C PRO A 91 22.93 -11.57 -9.49
N ASN A 92 21.67 -11.34 -9.15
CA ASN A 92 20.94 -10.15 -9.60
C ASN A 92 19.99 -9.61 -8.54
N TRP A 93 19.67 -8.32 -8.70
CA TRP A 93 18.83 -7.55 -7.78
C TRP A 93 17.43 -8.12 -7.60
N SER A 94 16.84 -8.72 -8.64
CA SER A 94 15.53 -9.35 -8.53
C SER A 94 15.58 -10.58 -7.63
N LEU A 95 16.57 -11.46 -7.78
CA LEU A 95 16.74 -12.62 -6.91
C LEU A 95 17.02 -12.18 -5.46
N MET A 96 17.85 -11.15 -5.25
CA MET A 96 18.08 -10.61 -3.91
C MET A 96 16.78 -10.08 -3.29
N LYS A 97 15.97 -9.32 -4.04
CA LYS A 97 14.67 -8.80 -3.61
C LYS A 97 13.74 -9.94 -3.22
N TYR A 98 13.45 -10.86 -4.15
CA TYR A 98 12.43 -11.88 -3.93
C TYR A 98 12.86 -13.00 -2.97
N LYS A 99 14.17 -13.17 -2.73
CA LYS A 99 14.62 -14.01 -1.62
C LYS A 99 14.13 -13.47 -0.27
N ARG A 100 14.11 -12.14 -0.08
CA ARG A 100 13.56 -11.52 1.15
C ARG A 100 12.07 -11.78 1.31
N PHE A 101 11.31 -11.73 0.22
CA PHE A 101 9.89 -12.10 0.25
C PHE A 101 9.71 -13.56 0.68
N ILE A 102 10.50 -14.47 0.14
CA ILE A 102 10.47 -15.89 0.51
C ILE A 102 10.83 -16.07 1.99
N ASP A 103 11.84 -15.36 2.48
CA ASP A 103 12.28 -15.43 3.88
C ASP A 103 11.19 -14.93 4.84
N VAL A 104 10.57 -13.79 4.53
CA VAL A 104 9.46 -13.24 5.33
C VAL A 104 8.18 -14.09 5.20
N ALA A 105 7.97 -14.79 4.10
CA ALA A 105 6.86 -15.72 3.92
C ALA A 105 7.08 -17.09 4.61
N GLY A 106 8.07 -17.21 5.49
CA GLY A 106 8.34 -18.39 6.30
C GLY A 106 9.46 -19.30 5.77
N GLY A 107 10.26 -18.82 4.83
CA GLY A 107 11.54 -19.42 4.46
C GLY A 107 11.51 -20.46 3.35
N TRP A 108 12.71 -20.95 3.03
CA TRP A 108 12.96 -21.76 1.84
C TRP A 108 12.24 -23.11 1.82
N ASP A 109 12.10 -23.79 2.97
CA ASP A 109 11.46 -25.11 3.03
C ASP A 109 9.98 -25.04 2.65
N LYS A 110 9.25 -24.03 3.17
CA LYS A 110 7.86 -23.79 2.79
C LYS A 110 7.74 -23.39 1.32
N PHE A 111 8.69 -22.59 0.82
CA PHE A 111 8.75 -22.24 -0.59
C PHE A 111 9.00 -23.47 -1.49
N GLN A 112 9.87 -24.41 -1.09
CA GLN A 112 10.07 -25.66 -1.81
C GLN A 112 8.82 -26.54 -1.83
N HIS A 113 8.05 -26.56 -0.73
CA HIS A 113 6.75 -27.24 -0.70
C HIS A 113 5.76 -26.63 -1.71
N LEU A 114 5.73 -25.30 -1.82
CA LEU A 114 4.94 -24.62 -2.84
C LEU A 114 5.40 -25.00 -4.26
N LEU A 115 6.71 -24.98 -4.54
CA LEU A 115 7.24 -25.38 -5.85
C LEU A 115 6.88 -26.84 -6.20
N ALA A 116 7.00 -27.76 -5.25
CA ALA A 116 6.63 -29.16 -5.44
C ALA A 116 5.14 -29.33 -5.75
N THR A 117 4.28 -28.55 -5.07
CA THR A 117 2.83 -28.54 -5.34
C THR A 117 2.53 -28.01 -6.74
N LEU A 118 3.19 -26.93 -7.16
CA LEU A 118 3.04 -26.36 -8.50
C LEU A 118 3.56 -27.31 -9.59
N ASP A 119 4.65 -28.03 -9.34
CA ASP A 119 5.21 -29.05 -10.25
C ASP A 119 4.24 -30.23 -10.42
N GLU A 120 3.63 -30.68 -9.32
CA GLU A 120 2.62 -31.74 -9.36
C GLU A 120 1.39 -31.33 -10.19
N VAL A 121 0.82 -30.15 -9.93
CA VAL A 121 -0.28 -29.60 -10.73
C VAL A 121 0.16 -29.39 -12.19
N GLY A 122 1.39 -28.91 -12.41
CA GLY A 122 1.97 -28.72 -13.74
C GLY A 122 2.01 -30.00 -14.55
N LYS A 123 2.38 -31.13 -13.94
CA LYS A 123 2.34 -32.45 -14.57
C LYS A 123 0.92 -32.91 -14.92
N GLU A 124 -0.07 -32.59 -14.08
CA GLU A 124 -1.47 -32.94 -14.34
C GLU A 124 -2.06 -32.19 -15.55
N VAL A 125 -1.62 -30.94 -15.79
CA VAL A 125 -2.13 -30.09 -16.89
C VAL A 125 -1.14 -29.90 -18.04
N ASP A 126 -0.01 -30.60 -18.01
CA ASP A 126 1.10 -30.49 -18.97
C ASP A 126 1.59 -29.04 -19.15
N ARG A 127 1.90 -28.35 -18.05
CA ARG A 127 2.42 -26.97 -18.01
C ARG A 127 3.57 -26.81 -17.04
N SER A 128 4.39 -25.78 -17.25
CA SER A 128 5.48 -25.44 -16.35
C SER A 128 4.97 -24.91 -15.00
N ILE A 129 5.81 -25.01 -13.96
CA ILE A 129 5.58 -24.36 -12.65
C ILE A 129 5.21 -22.88 -12.82
N SER A 130 5.97 -22.16 -13.65
CA SER A 130 5.77 -20.72 -13.90
C SER A 130 4.39 -20.43 -14.50
N THR A 131 3.96 -21.27 -15.44
CA THR A 131 2.67 -21.12 -16.13
C THR A 131 1.51 -21.47 -15.21
N VAL A 132 1.61 -22.52 -14.41
CA VAL A 132 0.58 -22.84 -13.40
C VAL A 132 0.44 -21.71 -12.37
N ALA A 133 1.56 -21.21 -11.84
CA ALA A 133 1.55 -20.11 -10.88
C ALA A 133 0.93 -18.84 -11.47
N SER A 134 1.31 -18.49 -12.70
CA SER A 134 0.77 -17.31 -13.39
C SER A 134 -0.72 -17.47 -13.70
N LYS A 135 -1.18 -18.67 -14.05
CA LYS A 135 -2.61 -18.96 -14.27
C LYS A 135 -3.41 -18.83 -12.98
N TYR A 136 -2.90 -19.36 -11.87
CA TYR A 136 -3.51 -19.22 -10.56
C TYR A 136 -3.60 -17.75 -10.14
N GLN A 137 -2.53 -16.97 -10.36
CA GLN A 137 -2.49 -15.54 -10.05
C GLN A 137 -3.48 -14.74 -10.90
N LEU A 138 -3.59 -15.04 -12.20
CA LEU A 138 -4.51 -14.36 -13.11
C LEU A 138 -5.99 -14.61 -12.75
N ALA A 139 -6.30 -15.73 -12.09
CA ALA A 139 -7.65 -16.05 -11.62
C ALA A 139 -8.03 -15.36 -10.30
N GLN A 140 -7.10 -14.65 -9.64
CA GLN A 140 -7.39 -13.99 -8.37
C GLN A 140 -8.32 -12.78 -8.54
N LYS A 141 -9.08 -12.47 -7.48
CA LYS A 141 -10.00 -11.32 -7.45
C LYS A 141 -9.29 -10.04 -7.89
N ALA A 142 -9.99 -9.25 -8.71
CA ALA A 142 -9.54 -7.98 -9.27
C ALA A 142 -8.24 -8.01 -10.12
N VAL A 143 -7.55 -9.14 -10.28
CA VAL A 143 -6.37 -9.24 -11.14
C VAL A 143 -6.79 -9.16 -12.61
N GLY A 144 -6.37 -8.10 -13.28
CA GLY A 144 -6.60 -7.90 -14.72
C GLY A 144 -5.44 -8.40 -15.58
N ALA A 145 -4.22 -8.42 -15.03
CA ALA A 145 -3.05 -8.94 -15.72
C ALA A 145 -1.97 -9.41 -14.75
N VAL A 146 -1.13 -10.33 -15.23
CA VAL A 146 0.14 -10.71 -14.62
C VAL A 146 1.29 -10.28 -15.52
N ILE A 147 2.35 -9.73 -14.93
CA ILE A 147 3.51 -9.22 -15.66
C ILE A 147 4.64 -10.23 -15.56
N ILE A 148 4.94 -10.88 -16.69
CA ILE A 148 5.99 -11.89 -16.82
C ILE A 148 7.16 -11.28 -17.59
N GLY A 149 8.31 -11.14 -16.93
CA GLY A 149 9.53 -10.64 -17.57
C GLY A 149 10.13 -11.68 -18.51
N ALA A 150 10.48 -11.27 -19.73
CA ALA A 150 11.15 -12.10 -20.73
C ALA A 150 12.45 -11.44 -21.20
N ARG A 151 13.50 -12.24 -21.38
CA ARG A 151 14.77 -11.77 -21.97
C ARG A 151 14.93 -12.37 -23.37
N LEU A 152 14.78 -11.52 -24.39
CA LEU A 152 14.91 -11.93 -25.79
C LEU A 152 16.33 -12.43 -26.07
N GLY A 153 16.44 -13.57 -26.77
CA GLY A 153 17.72 -14.23 -27.06
C GLY A 153 18.29 -15.08 -25.91
N GLU A 154 17.70 -15.02 -24.72
CA GLU A 154 18.03 -15.88 -23.58
C GLU A 154 16.77 -16.67 -23.16
N ASN A 155 16.30 -16.47 -21.93
CA ASN A 155 15.17 -17.14 -21.32
C ASN A 155 13.87 -16.37 -21.61
N ALA A 156 13.43 -16.37 -22.86
CA ALA A 156 12.25 -15.60 -23.27
C ALA A 156 10.93 -16.28 -22.88
N HIS A 157 10.88 -17.62 -22.86
CA HIS A 157 9.73 -18.45 -22.47
C HIS A 157 8.37 -18.03 -23.08
N ILE A 158 8.37 -17.39 -24.27
CA ILE A 158 7.17 -16.76 -24.84
C ILE A 158 6.06 -17.77 -25.09
N ALA A 159 6.37 -18.92 -25.69
CA ALA A 159 5.37 -19.96 -25.97
C ALA A 159 4.73 -20.51 -24.69
N ASP A 160 5.52 -20.69 -23.63
CA ASP A 160 5.04 -21.14 -22.33
C ASP A 160 4.12 -20.09 -21.69
N ALA A 161 4.51 -18.81 -21.71
CA ALA A 161 3.68 -17.70 -21.22
C ALA A 161 2.37 -17.54 -22.01
N VAL A 162 2.39 -17.69 -23.34
CA VAL A 162 1.18 -17.63 -24.18
C VAL A 162 0.23 -18.80 -23.88
N SER A 163 0.76 -19.94 -23.41
CA SER A 163 -0.07 -21.10 -23.07
C SER A 163 -0.99 -20.89 -21.86
N LEU A 164 -0.85 -19.78 -21.12
CA LEU A 164 -1.75 -19.39 -20.02
C LEU A 164 -3.23 -19.35 -20.42
N PHE A 165 -3.51 -19.04 -21.69
CA PHE A 165 -4.87 -18.89 -22.19
C PHE A 165 -5.44 -20.17 -22.81
N THR A 166 -4.72 -21.30 -22.73
CA THR A 166 -5.11 -22.56 -23.39
C THR A 166 -5.57 -23.65 -22.44
N PHE A 167 -5.61 -23.38 -21.13
CA PHE A 167 -6.07 -24.31 -20.10
C PHE A 167 -6.68 -23.57 -18.92
N ASP A 168 -7.42 -24.28 -18.08
CA ASP A 168 -7.92 -23.81 -16.79
C ASP A 168 -7.52 -24.76 -15.67
N LEU A 169 -7.40 -24.23 -14.45
CA LEU A 169 -7.18 -25.04 -13.26
C LEU A 169 -8.54 -25.50 -12.71
N SER A 170 -8.66 -26.81 -12.47
CA SER A 170 -9.85 -27.34 -11.79
C SER A 170 -9.93 -26.85 -10.34
N THR A 171 -11.12 -26.94 -9.74
CA THR A 171 -11.32 -26.61 -8.32
C THR A 171 -10.39 -27.41 -7.41
N ALA A 172 -10.15 -28.68 -7.72
CA ALA A 172 -9.24 -29.53 -6.95
C ALA A 172 -7.79 -29.03 -7.01
N GLN A 173 -7.32 -28.67 -8.20
CA GLN A 173 -5.96 -28.13 -8.41
C GLN A 173 -5.79 -26.77 -7.73
N SER A 174 -6.75 -25.87 -7.88
CA SER A 174 -6.74 -24.57 -7.20
C SER A 174 -6.76 -24.72 -5.69
N SER A 175 -7.54 -25.66 -5.14
CA SER A 175 -7.59 -25.93 -3.69
C SER A 175 -6.28 -26.50 -3.16
N LYS A 176 -5.57 -27.31 -3.96
CA LYS A 176 -4.26 -27.85 -3.63
C LYS A 176 -3.21 -26.74 -3.52
N ILE A 177 -3.19 -25.82 -4.50
CA ILE A 177 -2.32 -24.64 -4.45
C ILE A 177 -2.69 -23.79 -3.23
N ALA A 178 -3.97 -23.48 -3.02
CA ALA A 178 -4.43 -22.70 -1.86
C ALA A 178 -4.01 -23.34 -0.52
N SER A 179 -4.01 -24.67 -0.41
CA SER A 179 -3.55 -25.38 0.79
C SER A 179 -2.05 -25.20 1.03
N ALA A 180 -1.23 -25.25 -0.03
CA ALA A 180 0.21 -24.95 0.07
C ALA A 180 0.47 -23.49 0.44
N LEU A 181 -0.33 -22.56 -0.11
CA LEU A 181 -0.27 -21.14 0.22
C LEU A 181 -0.60 -20.84 1.68
N ALA A 182 -1.55 -21.58 2.27
CA ALA A 182 -1.94 -21.41 3.67
C ALA A 182 -0.84 -21.79 4.68
N LEU A 183 0.23 -22.45 4.23
CA LEU A 183 1.41 -22.76 5.07
C LEU A 183 2.39 -21.59 5.16
N LEU A 184 2.34 -20.65 4.20
CA LEU A 184 3.20 -19.47 4.18
C LEU A 184 2.80 -18.49 5.29
N GLU A 185 3.77 -17.72 5.76
CA GLU A 185 3.51 -16.59 6.64
C GLU A 185 3.00 -15.39 5.84
N VAL A 186 2.07 -14.65 6.44
CA VAL A 186 1.53 -13.44 5.84
C VAL A 186 2.56 -12.33 5.95
N ILE A 187 2.98 -11.80 4.80
CA ILE A 187 3.84 -10.61 4.75
C ILE A 187 3.07 -9.43 5.36
N PRO A 188 3.64 -8.72 6.36
CA PRO A 188 2.94 -7.64 7.05
C PRO A 188 2.74 -6.41 6.15
N GLY A 189 1.77 -5.58 6.54
CA GLY A 189 1.45 -4.32 5.85
C GLY A 189 0.63 -4.52 4.58
N ASP A 190 0.61 -3.48 3.75
CA ASP A 190 -0.11 -3.45 2.47
C ASP A 190 0.86 -3.32 1.29
N CYS A 191 0.34 -3.44 0.07
CA CYS A 191 1.08 -3.32 -1.17
C CYS A 191 1.81 -1.97 -1.25
N GLY A 192 3.10 -1.98 -1.60
CA GLY A 192 3.93 -0.80 -1.63
C GLY A 192 4.63 -0.49 -0.32
N ASP A 193 4.21 -1.07 0.82
CA ASP A 193 4.92 -0.91 2.09
C ASP A 193 6.34 -1.49 2.03
N GLU A 194 6.62 -2.44 1.12
CA GLU A 194 7.97 -2.98 0.93
C GLU A 194 9.04 -1.93 0.59
N TYR A 195 8.62 -0.74 0.15
CA TYR A 195 9.50 0.40 -0.13
C TYR A 195 9.50 1.47 0.97
N ARG A 196 8.54 1.43 1.90
CA ARG A 196 8.26 2.54 2.84
C ARG A 196 8.38 2.14 4.30
N LYS A 197 8.07 0.89 4.63
CA LYS A 197 8.02 0.40 6.00
C LYS A 197 8.86 -0.89 6.17
N PRO A 198 9.48 -1.09 7.33
CA PRO A 198 10.07 -2.38 7.67
C PRO A 198 9.02 -3.50 7.70
N PRO A 199 9.38 -4.74 7.29
CA PRO A 199 10.65 -5.10 6.66
C PRO A 199 10.72 -4.56 5.22
N TYR A 200 11.80 -3.86 4.87
CA TYR A 200 12.01 -3.38 3.50
C TYR A 200 12.34 -4.56 2.57
N LEU A 201 11.46 -4.83 1.60
CA LEU A 201 11.62 -5.93 0.66
C LEU A 201 12.08 -5.40 -0.70
N THR A 202 13.22 -4.71 -0.69
CA THR A 202 13.84 -4.15 -1.89
C THR A 202 15.13 -4.88 -2.26
N ALA A 203 15.66 -4.61 -3.45
CA ALA A 203 16.91 -5.22 -3.90
C ALA A 203 18.11 -4.77 -3.05
N SER A 204 18.16 -3.49 -2.66
CA SER A 204 19.19 -2.91 -1.81
C SER A 204 19.03 -3.29 -0.33
N GLY A 205 17.86 -3.80 0.08
CA GLY A 205 17.57 -4.14 1.46
C GLY A 205 16.98 -2.94 2.22
N ASP A 206 17.57 -2.62 3.37
CA ASP A 206 17.12 -1.52 4.22
C ASP A 206 17.29 -0.17 3.50
N LEU A 207 16.18 0.58 3.40
CA LEU A 207 16.12 1.90 2.78
C LEU A 207 15.92 3.02 3.80
N SER A 208 15.95 2.71 5.11
CA SER A 208 15.72 3.68 6.19
C SER A 208 16.53 4.96 6.03
N HIS A 209 17.83 4.85 5.73
CA HIS A 209 18.70 6.01 5.50
C HIS A 209 18.24 6.93 4.37
N HIS A 210 17.64 6.40 3.30
CA HIS A 210 17.13 7.24 2.21
C HIS A 210 15.84 7.98 2.59
N LEU A 211 15.10 7.48 3.58
CA LEU A 211 13.87 8.11 4.06
C LEU A 211 14.14 9.25 5.05
N GLU A 212 15.24 9.18 5.80
CA GLU A 212 15.63 10.20 6.78
C GLU A 212 16.05 11.54 6.15
N ASP A 213 16.48 11.52 4.89
CA ASP A 213 16.97 12.70 4.17
C ASP A 213 15.88 13.47 3.40
N PHE A 214 14.61 13.06 3.46
CA PHE A 214 13.55 13.78 2.77
C PHE A 214 13.29 15.14 3.44
N PRO A 215 13.13 16.22 2.65
CA PRO A 215 12.76 17.50 3.21
C PRO A 215 11.36 17.42 3.83
N PRO A 216 11.11 18.16 4.93
CA PRO A 216 9.77 18.33 5.47
C PRO A 216 8.75 18.74 4.41
N VAL A 217 7.52 18.24 4.54
CA VAL A 217 6.41 18.59 3.65
C VAL A 217 6.04 20.07 3.77
N TYR A 218 6.12 20.63 4.98
CA TYR A 218 5.74 22.01 5.25
C TYR A 218 6.92 22.86 5.71
N GLU A 219 6.93 24.11 5.27
CA GLU A 219 7.90 25.10 5.72
C GLU A 219 7.63 25.53 7.17
N VAL A 220 8.68 25.58 7.98
CA VAL A 220 8.60 25.98 9.39
C VAL A 220 8.86 27.47 9.54
N THR A 221 7.90 28.17 10.13
CA THR A 221 8.05 29.56 10.54
C THR A 221 8.31 29.66 12.04
N GLN A 222 9.27 30.48 12.46
CA GLN A 222 9.57 30.73 13.88
C GLN A 222 9.12 32.12 14.31
N SER A 223 8.42 32.22 15.44
CA SER A 223 8.02 33.51 16.01
C SER A 223 7.77 33.38 17.51
N GLY A 224 8.25 34.33 18.31
CA GLY A 224 7.92 34.42 19.75
C GLY A 224 8.22 33.16 20.57
N GLY A 225 9.29 32.41 20.24
CA GLY A 225 9.67 31.18 20.95
C GLY A 225 8.86 29.93 20.58
N LYS A 226 8.04 30.00 19.53
CA LYS A 226 7.33 28.85 18.95
C LYS A 226 7.69 28.66 17.48
N SER A 227 7.59 27.42 17.03
CA SER A 227 7.64 27.04 15.62
C SER A 227 6.24 26.72 15.14
N MET A 228 5.90 27.10 13.90
CA MET A 228 4.57 26.93 13.33
C MET A 228 4.70 26.46 11.89
N ILE A 229 3.72 25.70 11.43
CA ILE A 229 3.58 25.29 10.03
C ILE A 229 2.16 25.56 9.56
N ASP A 230 2.03 25.94 8.30
CA ASP A 230 0.76 26.05 7.61
C ASP A 230 0.70 24.99 6.50
N SER A 231 -0.46 24.34 6.37
CA SER A 231 -0.70 23.29 5.37
C SER A 231 -1.13 23.82 4.01
N GLY A 232 -1.31 25.14 3.89
CA GLY A 232 -1.75 25.81 2.65
C GLY A 232 -3.26 25.70 2.38
N THR A 233 -4.06 25.35 3.39
CA THR A 233 -5.52 25.33 3.25
C THR A 233 -6.10 26.74 3.36
N THR A 234 -7.23 26.99 2.72
CA THR A 234 -7.91 28.30 2.78
C THR A 234 -8.34 28.70 4.20
N TRP A 235 -8.55 27.71 5.07
CA TRP A 235 -9.01 27.91 6.45
C TRP A 235 -8.00 28.63 7.33
N GLU A 236 -6.71 28.36 7.18
CA GLU A 236 -5.65 28.88 8.06
C GLU A 236 -5.56 30.40 7.98
N ASN A 237 -5.53 30.94 6.76
CA ASN A 237 -5.56 32.38 6.51
C ASN A 237 -6.89 33.02 6.91
N LEU A 238 -8.01 32.34 6.66
CA LEU A 238 -9.35 32.87 6.95
C LEU A 238 -9.62 32.99 8.46
N ALA A 239 -9.25 31.96 9.23
CA ALA A 239 -9.56 31.84 10.65
C ALA A 239 -8.39 32.21 11.58
N GLY A 240 -7.19 32.46 11.04
CA GLY A 240 -6.05 32.94 11.81
C GLY A 240 -5.43 31.89 12.74
N TYR A 241 -5.19 30.69 12.21
CA TYR A 241 -4.51 29.60 12.93
C TYR A 241 -3.44 28.94 12.05
N SER A 242 -2.49 28.25 12.69
CA SER A 242 -1.51 27.41 12.00
C SER A 242 -1.92 25.94 12.11
N ARG A 243 -1.69 25.13 11.07
CA ARG A 243 -1.98 23.68 11.11
C ARG A 243 -1.36 23.00 12.32
N ALA A 244 -0.12 23.36 12.67
CA ALA A 244 0.50 22.90 13.89
C ALA A 244 1.45 23.94 14.50
N VAL A 245 1.59 23.88 15.82
CA VAL A 245 2.47 24.74 16.61
C VAL A 245 3.30 23.88 17.54
N ARG A 246 4.62 24.12 17.58
CA ARG A 246 5.54 23.55 18.56
C ARG A 246 5.99 24.60 19.56
N ILE A 247 5.89 24.26 20.84
CA ILE A 247 6.39 25.06 21.97
C ILE A 247 7.17 24.12 22.90
N GLY A 248 8.49 24.26 22.94
CA GLY A 248 9.36 23.33 23.67
C GLY A 248 9.28 21.91 23.08
N ASP A 249 8.89 20.96 23.92
CA ASP A 249 8.67 19.55 23.62
C ASP A 249 7.25 19.22 23.12
N ARG A 250 6.29 20.14 23.28
CA ARG A 250 4.89 19.92 22.89
C ARG A 250 4.62 20.37 21.46
N VAL A 251 3.97 19.51 20.69
CA VAL A 251 3.43 19.82 19.36
C VAL A 251 1.91 19.70 19.40
N LEU A 252 1.23 20.79 19.06
CA LEU A 252 -0.23 20.91 19.04
C LEU A 252 -0.66 21.00 17.58
N VAL A 253 -1.40 20.01 17.10
CA VAL A 253 -1.95 20.00 15.73
C VAL A 253 -3.41 20.40 15.81
N SER A 254 -3.78 21.46 15.08
CA SER A 254 -5.16 21.95 15.02
C SER A 254 -6.11 20.91 14.44
N GLY A 255 -7.41 21.10 14.71
CA GLY A 255 -8.48 20.35 14.06
C GLY A 255 -8.28 20.26 12.55
N THR A 256 -8.18 19.03 12.05
CA THR A 256 -7.77 18.74 10.68
C THR A 256 -8.86 17.97 9.96
N THR A 257 -9.39 18.59 8.91
CA THR A 257 -10.32 17.99 7.94
C THR A 257 -9.60 17.60 6.66
N ALA A 258 -10.30 16.85 5.81
CA ALA A 258 -9.80 16.34 4.55
C ALA A 258 -9.77 17.38 3.41
N THR A 259 -9.15 18.54 3.65
CA THR A 259 -8.99 19.62 2.66
C THR A 259 -7.58 19.63 2.06
N HIS A 260 -7.42 19.73 0.75
CA HIS A 260 -6.13 20.02 0.11
C HIS A 260 -6.25 21.28 -0.75
N GLY A 261 -5.61 22.38 -0.33
CA GLY A 261 -5.85 23.69 -0.93
C GLY A 261 -7.32 24.09 -0.79
N SER A 262 -8.06 24.11 -1.89
CA SER A 262 -9.51 24.37 -1.97
C SER A 262 -10.37 23.12 -2.19
N ILE A 263 -9.76 21.93 -2.29
CA ILE A 263 -10.45 20.69 -2.65
C ILE A 263 -10.81 19.87 -1.41
N SER A 264 -12.05 19.39 -1.34
CA SER A 264 -12.49 18.37 -0.39
C SER A 264 -12.08 16.99 -0.90
N VAL A 265 -11.20 16.30 -0.18
CA VAL A 265 -10.73 14.94 -0.48
C VAL A 265 -11.68 13.92 0.13
N GLY A 266 -12.02 12.86 -0.61
CA GLY A 266 -12.83 11.75 -0.08
C GLY A 266 -14.28 12.13 0.26
N VAL A 267 -14.94 12.93 -0.58
CA VAL A 267 -16.35 13.31 -0.36
C VAL A 267 -17.21 12.06 -0.22
N ASN A 268 -18.04 12.01 0.83
CA ASN A 268 -18.86 10.85 1.21
C ASN A 268 -18.10 9.57 1.61
N ASP A 269 -16.77 9.61 1.74
CA ASP A 269 -15.95 8.45 2.10
C ASP A 269 -15.21 8.69 3.44
N PRO A 270 -15.77 8.23 4.58
CA PRO A 270 -15.17 8.50 5.88
C PRO A 270 -13.81 7.81 6.07
N VAL A 271 -13.55 6.69 5.38
CA VAL A 271 -12.27 5.99 5.46
C VAL A 271 -11.20 6.79 4.72
N ALA A 272 -11.49 7.23 3.49
CA ALA A 272 -10.58 8.07 2.72
C ALA A 272 -10.23 9.36 3.47
N GLN A 273 -11.24 10.05 4.02
CA GLN A 273 -11.02 11.27 4.79
C GLN A 273 -10.17 11.02 6.03
N THR A 274 -10.42 9.94 6.76
CA THR A 274 -9.67 9.66 8.00
C THR A 274 -8.21 9.37 7.72
N HIS A 275 -7.89 8.57 6.68
CA HIS A 275 -6.50 8.35 6.28
C HIS A 275 -5.83 9.65 5.87
N PHE A 276 -6.46 10.42 4.97
CA PHE A 276 -5.89 11.68 4.50
C PHE A 276 -5.68 12.71 5.62
N VAL A 277 -6.60 12.79 6.58
CA VAL A 277 -6.47 13.64 7.77
C VAL A 277 -5.25 13.22 8.60
N ILE A 278 -5.08 11.92 8.83
CA ILE A 278 -3.93 11.39 9.59
C ILE A 278 -2.62 11.60 8.83
N ASP A 279 -2.59 11.44 7.51
CA ASP A 279 -1.39 11.72 6.69
C ASP A 279 -0.97 13.19 6.80
N LYS A 280 -1.95 14.10 6.80
CA LYS A 280 -1.69 15.53 7.00
C LYS A 280 -1.17 15.83 8.41
N ILE A 281 -1.74 15.17 9.42
CA ILE A 281 -1.28 15.28 10.81
C ILE A 281 0.16 14.78 10.92
N GLU A 282 0.46 13.62 10.37
CA GLU A 282 1.80 13.02 10.35
C GLU A 282 2.81 13.98 9.69
N ALA A 283 2.51 14.49 8.49
CA ALA A 283 3.35 15.48 7.81
C ALA A 283 3.56 16.77 8.63
N SER A 284 2.53 17.20 9.39
CA SER A 284 2.62 18.38 10.27
C SER A 284 3.53 18.13 11.48
N LEU A 285 3.44 16.94 12.07
CA LEU A 285 4.31 16.52 13.17
C LEU A 285 5.77 16.41 12.72
N GLU A 286 6.00 15.72 11.60
CA GLU A 286 7.35 15.52 11.02
C GLU A 286 8.01 16.84 10.68
N SER A 287 7.26 17.79 10.12
CA SER A 287 7.79 19.12 9.81
C SER A 287 8.21 19.91 11.07
N LEU A 288 7.67 19.56 12.24
CA LEU A 288 8.04 20.15 13.53
C LEU A 288 8.99 19.26 14.35
N GLY A 289 9.51 18.18 13.75
CA GLY A 289 10.46 17.25 14.37
C GLY A 289 9.84 16.27 15.36
N ALA A 290 8.53 16.02 15.26
CA ALA A 290 7.82 14.96 15.98
C ALA A 290 7.42 13.83 15.02
N LYS A 291 6.99 12.68 15.55
CA LYS A 291 6.50 11.53 14.80
C LYS A 291 5.09 11.17 15.26
N LEU A 292 4.38 10.34 14.49
CA LEU A 292 3.08 9.82 14.91
C LEU A 292 3.18 9.06 16.26
N THR A 293 4.32 8.41 16.52
CA THR A 293 4.61 7.71 17.80
C THR A 293 4.72 8.64 19.00
N ASP A 294 4.92 9.94 18.79
CA ASP A 294 5.00 10.93 19.86
C ASP A 294 3.60 11.44 20.27
N VAL A 295 2.55 11.05 19.54
CA VAL A 295 1.16 11.45 19.83
C VAL A 295 0.70 10.80 21.13
N VAL A 296 0.37 11.65 22.11
CA VAL A 296 -0.14 11.22 23.41
C VAL A 296 -1.66 11.38 23.53
N ARG A 297 -2.28 12.16 22.64
CA ARG A 297 -3.73 12.37 22.62
C ARG A 297 -4.30 12.60 21.23
N SER A 298 -5.47 12.04 20.96
CA SER A 298 -6.31 12.35 19.80
C SER A 298 -7.73 12.74 20.23
N ARG A 299 -8.31 13.73 19.57
CA ARG A 299 -9.74 14.09 19.66
C ARG A 299 -10.35 13.98 18.27
N ILE A 300 -11.42 13.22 18.16
CA ILE A 300 -12.07 12.90 16.89
C ILE A 300 -13.50 13.44 16.91
N PHE A 301 -13.80 14.27 15.93
CA PHE A 301 -15.09 14.90 15.74
C PHE A 301 -15.75 14.26 14.52
N VAL A 302 -16.96 13.73 14.68
CA VAL A 302 -17.67 13.03 13.60
C VAL A 302 -18.97 13.77 13.28
N SER A 303 -19.23 14.05 12.00
CA SER A 303 -20.45 14.78 11.60
C SER A 303 -21.74 13.96 11.78
N ASP A 304 -21.65 12.65 11.53
CA ASP A 304 -22.75 11.69 11.65
C ASP A 304 -22.25 10.41 12.31
N LEU A 305 -22.95 9.94 13.35
CA LEU A 305 -22.58 8.72 14.05
C LEU A 305 -22.59 7.50 13.13
N LYS A 306 -23.32 7.48 12.02
CA LYS A 306 -23.22 6.35 11.08
C LYS A 306 -21.79 6.09 10.56
N ASN A 307 -20.92 7.10 10.62
CA ASN A 307 -19.53 7.03 10.18
C ASN A 307 -18.55 6.68 11.32
N TRP A 308 -19.01 6.53 12.58
CA TRP A 308 -18.10 6.36 13.73
C TRP A 308 -17.21 5.12 13.58
N GLU A 309 -17.77 4.00 13.13
CA GLU A 309 -17.07 2.72 13.07
C GLU A 309 -15.96 2.71 12.02
N PRO A 310 -16.19 3.08 10.74
CA PRO A 310 -15.11 3.14 9.76
C PRO A 310 -13.99 4.12 10.19
N ILE A 311 -14.33 5.25 10.79
CA ILE A 311 -13.35 6.22 11.31
C ILE A 311 -12.53 5.60 12.45
N ALA A 312 -13.18 4.96 13.41
CA ALA A 312 -12.52 4.30 14.54
C ALA A 312 -11.59 3.17 14.09
N ARG A 313 -11.98 2.42 13.05
CA ARG A 313 -11.14 1.36 12.47
C ARG A 313 -9.86 1.92 11.84
N VAL A 314 -9.97 3.01 11.07
CA VAL A 314 -8.79 3.69 10.51
C VAL A 314 -7.88 4.22 11.61
N HIS A 315 -8.43 4.86 12.64
CA HIS A 315 -7.65 5.31 13.81
C HIS A 315 -6.92 4.13 14.47
N GLY A 316 -7.60 3.00 14.68
CA GLY A 316 -6.99 1.78 15.23
C GLY A 316 -5.86 1.21 14.37
N ILE A 317 -5.97 1.29 13.05
CA ILE A 317 -4.91 0.87 12.12
C ILE A 317 -3.70 1.83 12.20
N ARG A 318 -3.94 3.13 12.20
CA ARG A 318 -2.86 4.14 12.13
C ARG A 318 -2.15 4.34 13.46
N PHE A 319 -2.86 4.23 14.59
CA PHE A 319 -2.28 4.39 15.92
C PHE A 319 -1.94 3.08 16.63
N ALA A 320 -2.42 1.92 16.15
CA ALA A 320 -2.05 0.56 16.59
C ALA A 320 -1.44 0.47 18.02
N ASP A 321 -0.11 0.29 18.11
CA ASP A 321 0.64 0.16 19.36
C ASP A 321 0.99 1.50 20.04
N ILE A 322 0.83 2.64 19.34
CA ILE A 322 1.03 4.00 19.88
C ILE A 322 0.02 4.30 20.98
N ARG A 323 -1.25 3.90 20.78
CA ARG A 323 -2.32 3.94 21.78
C ARG A 323 -2.45 5.27 22.55
N PRO A 324 -2.65 6.41 21.86
CA PRO A 324 -2.85 7.70 22.52
C PRO A 324 -4.13 7.72 23.36
N ALA A 325 -4.20 8.62 24.34
CA ALA A 325 -5.46 8.94 24.99
C ALA A 325 -6.46 9.42 23.92
N ASN A 326 -7.59 8.74 23.77
CA ASN A 326 -8.52 8.98 22.66
C ASN A 326 -9.89 9.44 23.17
N THR A 327 -10.55 10.32 22.41
CA THR A 327 -11.94 10.72 22.64
C THR A 327 -12.61 10.96 21.30
N MET A 328 -13.78 10.35 21.08
CA MET A 328 -14.60 10.53 19.88
C MET A 328 -15.98 11.07 20.27
N PHE A 329 -16.47 12.09 19.58
CA PHE A 329 -17.82 12.62 19.77
C PHE A 329 -18.44 13.13 18.47
N LYS A 330 -19.77 13.24 18.48
CA LYS A 330 -20.52 13.85 17.37
C LYS A 330 -20.47 15.38 17.48
N ALA A 331 -20.17 16.07 16.38
CA ALA A 331 -20.21 17.53 16.28
C ALA A 331 -20.63 17.94 14.86
N GLU A 332 -21.19 19.15 14.69
CA GLU A 332 -21.35 19.72 13.35
C GLU A 332 -19.99 20.24 12.86
N LEU A 333 -19.61 19.89 11.63
CA LEU A 333 -18.34 20.31 11.02
C LEU A 333 -18.58 21.47 10.04
N ILE A 334 -17.60 22.37 9.93
CA ILE A 334 -17.67 23.52 9.01
C ILE A 334 -17.39 23.04 7.59
N GLY A 335 -18.44 22.93 6.78
CA GLY A 335 -18.38 22.44 5.40
C GLY A 335 -19.14 21.13 5.24
N SER A 336 -20.00 21.04 4.22
CA SER A 336 -20.91 19.89 4.01
C SER A 336 -20.20 18.60 3.62
N ASP A 337 -18.99 18.69 3.08
CA ASP A 337 -18.26 17.54 2.54
C ASP A 337 -17.49 16.77 3.61
N TYR A 338 -17.29 17.36 4.79
CA TYR A 338 -16.43 16.78 5.83
C TYR A 338 -17.21 15.85 6.75
N LEU A 339 -16.66 14.65 6.92
CA LEU A 339 -17.24 13.59 7.75
C LEU A 339 -16.50 13.41 9.08
N VAL A 340 -15.23 13.82 9.10
CA VAL A 340 -14.34 13.69 10.24
C VAL A 340 -13.40 14.90 10.34
N GLU A 341 -13.14 15.31 11.57
CA GLU A 341 -12.08 16.23 11.93
C GLU A 341 -11.27 15.62 13.07
N ILE A 342 -9.94 15.68 13.00
CA ILE A 342 -9.06 15.12 14.03
C ILE A 342 -8.09 16.19 14.52
N GLU A 343 -7.95 16.27 15.84
CA GLU A 343 -6.95 17.07 16.53
C GLU A 343 -6.02 16.13 17.30
N VAL A 344 -4.72 16.43 17.33
CA VAL A 344 -3.76 15.65 18.12
C VAL A 344 -2.80 16.53 18.91
N GLU A 345 -2.30 15.95 20.00
CA GLU A 345 -1.21 16.49 20.79
C GLU A 345 -0.08 15.47 20.88
N ALA A 346 1.14 15.91 20.61
CA ALA A 346 2.35 15.11 20.70
C ALA A 346 3.37 15.72 21.65
N VAL A 347 4.21 14.87 22.24
CA VAL A 347 5.31 15.25 23.13
C VAL A 347 6.58 14.57 22.64
N ILE A 348 7.55 15.37 22.20
CA ILE A 348 8.86 14.90 21.76
C ILE A 348 9.66 14.50 22.99
N GLN A 349 10.20 13.27 23.00
CA GLN A 349 11.00 12.74 24.11
C GLN A 349 12.48 13.08 24.01
#